data_AF-A0A925NE27-F1
#
_entry.id   AF-A0A925NE27-F1
#
_cell.length_a   1.000
_cell.length_b   1.000
_cell.length_c   1.000
_cell.angle_alpha   90.00
_cell.angle_beta   90.00
_cell.angle_gamma   90.00
#
_symmetry.space_group_name_H-M   'P 1'
#
loop_
_entity.id
_entity.type
_entity.pdbx_description
1 polymer ?
#
loop_
_entity_poly.entity_id
_entity_poly.type
_entity_poly.pdbx_seq_one_letter_code
_entity_poly.pdbx_strand_id
1 'polypeptide(L)'
;MASRHPLPYAYAKAHNLLLEDDGERLVLWAPETVSLPALSEVLRLYQIDSLERESASTLGNRIAVAYAGGESSAATVIGEVESKVDLSRMMQDLPAVEDLLEAANDAPIIRMLNALLTQAAKDGASDIHIEPYERSSSVRFRVDGTLREVVQPNKALHA
;
A
#
# COMPACT_ATOMS: atom_id res chain seq x y z
N MET A 1 -6.64 -12.65 -21.28
CA MET A 1 -7.19 -11.50 -20.53
C MET A 1 -6.42 -11.42 -19.22
N ALA A 2 -6.15 -10.22 -18.70
CA ALA A 2 -5.43 -10.11 -17.42
C ALA A 2 -6.35 -10.58 -16.29
N SER A 3 -5.92 -11.57 -15.50
CA SER A 3 -6.68 -12.01 -14.33
C SER A 3 -6.78 -10.87 -13.32
N ARG A 4 -7.98 -10.64 -12.79
CA ARG A 4 -8.23 -9.65 -11.75
C ARG A 4 -8.00 -10.30 -10.39
N HIS A 5 -7.56 -9.49 -9.43
CA HIS A 5 -7.29 -9.93 -8.06
C HIS A 5 -8.14 -9.11 -7.11
N PRO A 6 -9.35 -9.58 -6.75
CA PRO A 6 -10.33 -8.75 -6.03
C PRO A 6 -10.02 -8.52 -4.55
N LEU A 7 -9.11 -9.31 -3.96
CA LEU A 7 -8.74 -9.14 -2.55
C LEU A 7 -7.79 -7.94 -2.37
N PRO A 8 -7.87 -7.20 -1.25
CA PRO A 8 -6.83 -6.25 -0.89
C PRO A 8 -5.49 -6.95 -0.68
N TYR A 9 -4.40 -6.39 -1.21
CA TYR A 9 -3.05 -6.96 -1.09
C TYR A 9 -2.67 -7.29 0.35
N ALA A 10 -2.92 -6.38 1.29
CA ALA A 10 -2.58 -6.57 2.70
C ALA A 10 -3.28 -7.80 3.29
N TYR A 11 -4.54 -8.02 2.92
CA TYR A 11 -5.32 -9.18 3.35
C TYR A 11 -4.80 -10.48 2.70
N ALA A 12 -4.59 -10.44 1.38
CA ALA A 12 -4.04 -11.55 0.61
C ALA A 12 -2.69 -12.02 1.19
N LYS A 13 -1.77 -11.09 1.45
CA LYS A 13 -0.46 -11.36 2.03
C LYS A 13 -0.52 -11.85 3.47
N ALA A 14 -1.30 -11.20 4.34
CA ALA A 14 -1.39 -11.57 5.75
C ALA A 14 -1.93 -12.99 5.96
N HIS A 15 -2.84 -13.43 5.08
CA HIS A 15 -3.50 -14.73 5.19
C HIS A 15 -3.02 -15.77 4.17
N ASN A 16 -2.08 -15.43 3.29
CA ASN A 16 -1.65 -16.24 2.16
C ASN A 16 -2.84 -16.74 1.31
N LEU A 17 -3.76 -15.83 0.98
CA LEU A 17 -4.92 -16.11 0.16
C LEU A 17 -4.83 -15.33 -1.14
N LEU A 18 -5.10 -15.99 -2.26
CA LEU A 18 -5.13 -15.35 -3.57
C LEU A 18 -6.47 -15.66 -4.23
N LEU A 19 -7.22 -14.61 -4.55
CA LEU A 19 -8.47 -14.74 -5.29
C LEU A 19 -8.21 -14.29 -6.73
N GLU A 20 -8.38 -15.21 -7.68
CA GLU A 20 -8.14 -14.96 -9.09
C GLU A 20 -9.46 -15.01 -9.84
N ASP A 21 -9.73 -13.95 -10.60
CA ASP A 21 -10.88 -13.81 -11.50
C ASP A 21 -10.35 -13.73 -12.92
N ASP A 22 -10.49 -14.80 -13.71
CA ASP A 22 -10.09 -14.83 -15.11
C ASP A 22 -11.18 -14.28 -16.07
N GLY A 23 -12.31 -13.83 -15.51
CA GLY A 23 -13.50 -13.38 -16.24
C GLY A 23 -14.55 -14.46 -16.46
N GLU A 24 -14.20 -15.74 -16.28
CA GLU A 24 -15.12 -16.88 -16.37
C GLU A 24 -15.28 -17.60 -15.02
N ARG A 25 -14.22 -17.66 -14.22
CA ARG A 25 -14.19 -18.32 -12.93
C ARG A 25 -13.49 -17.48 -11.87
N LEU A 26 -14.04 -17.54 -10.67
CA LEU A 26 -13.49 -16.98 -9.46
C LEU A 26 -12.91 -18.09 -8.58
N VAL A 27 -11.59 -18.23 -8.59
CA VAL A 27 -10.87 -19.29 -7.88
C VAL A 27 -10.17 -18.71 -6.66
N LEU A 28 -10.44 -19.29 -5.48
CA LEU A 28 -9.70 -18.99 -4.26
C LEU A 28 -8.58 -19.99 -4.07
N TRP A 29 -7.34 -19.52 -4.02
CA TRP A 29 -6.17 -20.31 -3.68
C TRP A 29 -5.79 -20.12 -2.22
N ALA A 30 -5.56 -21.23 -1.51
CA ALA A 30 -5.21 -21.23 -0.10
C ALA A 30 -4.13 -22.27 0.24
N PRO A 31 -3.31 -22.04 1.29
CA PRO A 31 -2.39 -23.04 1.82
C PRO A 31 -3.13 -24.25 2.40
N GLU A 32 -2.40 -25.35 2.64
CA GLU A 32 -2.93 -26.52 3.35
C GLU A 32 -3.53 -26.14 4.71
N THR A 33 -2.86 -25.23 5.42
CA THR A 33 -3.31 -24.69 6.71
C THR A 33 -3.77 -23.24 6.53
N VAL A 34 -5.08 -23.04 6.56
CA VAL A 34 -5.71 -21.72 6.44
C VAL A 34 -6.53 -21.41 7.69
N SER A 35 -6.45 -20.16 8.14
CA SER A 35 -7.29 -19.67 9.23
C SER A 35 -8.76 -19.67 8.83
N LEU A 36 -9.61 -20.36 9.59
CA LEU A 36 -11.06 -20.43 9.31
C LEU A 36 -11.74 -19.06 9.32
N PRO A 37 -11.44 -18.13 10.25
CA PRO A 37 -11.95 -16.75 10.17
C PRO A 37 -11.57 -16.05 8.86
N ALA A 38 -10.32 -16.21 8.40
CA ALA A 38 -9.86 -15.55 7.19
C ALA A 38 -10.55 -16.10 5.94
N LEU A 39 -10.76 -17.42 5.89
CA LEU A 39 -11.51 -18.08 4.84
C LEU A 39 -12.98 -17.63 4.86
N SER A 40 -13.59 -17.56 6.05
CA SER A 40 -14.99 -17.15 6.21
C SER A 40 -15.24 -15.73 5.71
N GLU A 41 -14.31 -14.80 5.92
CA GLU A 41 -14.46 -13.42 5.46
C GLU A 41 -14.41 -13.32 3.93
N VAL A 42 -13.55 -14.11 3.27
CA VAL A 42 -13.53 -14.18 1.80
C VAL A 42 -14.83 -14.76 1.28
N LEU A 43 -15.30 -15.88 1.83
CA LEU A 43 -16.55 -16.53 1.41
C LEU A 43 -17.80 -15.70 1.72
N ARG A 44 -17.74 -14.79 2.69
CA ARG A 44 -18.82 -13.84 3.02
C ARG A 44 -18.97 -12.77 1.94
N LEU A 45 -17.87 -12.35 1.34
CA LEU A 45 -17.82 -11.24 0.37
C LEU A 45 -17.86 -11.72 -1.08
N TYR A 46 -17.35 -12.91 -1.36
CA TYR A 46 -17.16 -13.43 -2.71
C TYR A 46 -17.79 -14.81 -2.86
N GLN A 47 -18.56 -15.00 -3.93
CA GLN A 47 -19.05 -16.31 -4.35
C GLN A 47 -18.01 -16.94 -5.28
N ILE A 48 -17.20 -17.84 -4.72
CA ILE A 48 -16.15 -18.52 -5.47
C ILE A 48 -16.71 -19.75 -6.19
N ASP A 49 -16.14 -20.07 -7.34
CA ASP A 49 -16.46 -21.28 -8.10
C ASP A 49 -15.70 -22.49 -7.56
N SER A 50 -14.45 -22.29 -7.12
CA SER A 50 -13.64 -23.36 -6.53
C SER A 50 -12.63 -22.83 -5.51
N LEU A 51 -12.27 -23.72 -4.58
CA LEU A 51 -11.18 -23.55 -3.62
C LEU A 51 -10.05 -24.51 -4.00
N GLU A 52 -8.90 -23.98 -4.36
CA GLU A 52 -7.72 -24.73 -4.75
C GLU A 52 -6.63 -24.63 -3.68
N ARG A 53 -5.79 -25.67 -3.57
CA ARG A 53 -4.70 -25.73 -2.59
C ARG A 53 -3.36 -25.57 -3.26
N GLU A 54 -2.50 -24.77 -2.62
CA GLU A 54 -1.13 -24.59 -3.08
C GLU A 54 -0.21 -24.29 -1.89
N SER A 55 1.09 -24.55 -2.02
CA SER A 55 2.04 -24.26 -0.95
C SER A 55 2.08 -22.77 -0.60
N ALA A 56 2.28 -22.44 0.68
CA ALA A 56 2.35 -21.06 1.14
C ALA A 56 3.50 -20.27 0.47
N SER A 57 4.63 -20.92 0.18
CA SER A 57 5.76 -20.28 -0.50
C SER A 57 5.43 -19.92 -1.95
N THR A 58 4.78 -20.83 -2.70
CA THR A 58 4.34 -20.53 -4.07
C THR A 58 3.27 -19.45 -4.08
N LEU A 59 2.30 -19.51 -3.16
CA LEU A 59 1.26 -18.49 -3.04
C LEU A 59 1.82 -17.12 -2.71
N GLY A 60 2.78 -17.03 -1.78
CA GLY A 60 3.44 -15.77 -1.46
C GLY A 60 4.09 -15.12 -2.70
N ASN A 61 4.75 -15.92 -3.54
CA ASN A 61 5.34 -15.44 -4.80
C ASN A 61 4.27 -15.02 -5.81
N ARG A 62 3.20 -15.81 -5.97
CA ARG A 62 2.08 -15.47 -6.86
C ARG A 62 1.38 -14.17 -6.43
N ILE A 63 1.15 -13.98 -5.12
CA ILE A 63 0.62 -12.73 -4.56
C ILE A 63 1.58 -11.57 -4.83
N ALA A 64 2.89 -11.76 -4.69
CA ALA A 64 3.84 -10.68 -5.02
C ALA A 64 3.74 -10.27 -6.50
N VAL A 65 3.69 -11.24 -7.42
CA VAL A 65 3.60 -10.98 -8.87
C VAL A 65 2.25 -10.39 -9.28
N ALA A 66 1.14 -10.95 -8.78
CA ALA A 66 -0.22 -10.54 -9.10
C ALA A 66 -0.52 -9.08 -8.76
N TYR A 67 0.13 -8.56 -7.71
CA TYR A 67 -0.06 -7.18 -7.24
C TYR A 67 1.10 -6.25 -7.59
N ALA A 68 2.15 -6.74 -8.27
CA ALA A 68 3.27 -5.92 -8.73
C ALA A 68 2.91 -5.00 -9.91
N GLY A 69 1.92 -5.37 -10.72
CA GLY A 69 1.53 -4.65 -11.94
C GLY A 69 0.29 -3.76 -11.84
N GLY A 70 -0.37 -3.69 -10.68
CA GLY A 70 -1.43 -2.70 -10.46
C GLY A 70 -0.79 -1.34 -10.20
N GLU A 71 -1.12 -0.33 -11.00
CA GLU A 71 -0.65 1.08 -10.96
C GLU A 71 -0.79 1.82 -9.61
N SER A 72 -1.11 1.11 -8.54
CA SER A 72 -0.96 1.57 -7.17
C SER A 72 -0.96 0.33 -6.31
N SER A 73 0.13 0.01 -5.61
CA SER A 73 -0.01 -1.06 -4.62
C SER A 73 0.95 -0.91 -3.45
N ALA A 74 0.33 -0.84 -2.27
CA ALA A 74 0.87 -0.73 -0.92
C ALA A 74 2.00 -1.70 -0.55
N ALA A 75 2.41 -2.60 -1.45
CA ALA A 75 3.49 -3.56 -1.27
C ALA A 75 4.84 -2.90 -0.96
N THR A 76 5.18 -1.81 -1.65
CA THR A 76 6.42 -1.04 -1.40
C THR A 76 6.36 -0.33 -0.05
N VAL A 77 5.16 0.16 0.31
CA VAL A 77 4.96 1.02 1.48
C VAL A 77 4.98 0.22 2.79
N ILE A 78 4.48 -1.01 2.80
CA ILE A 78 4.50 -1.83 4.02
C ILE A 78 5.93 -2.30 4.35
N GLY A 79 6.80 -2.47 3.35
CA GLY A 79 8.21 -2.84 3.53
C GLY A 79 9.13 -1.68 3.98
N GLU A 80 8.81 -0.44 3.62
CA GLU A 80 9.67 0.74 3.85
C GLU A 80 9.39 1.47 5.18
N VAL A 81 8.31 1.13 5.90
CA VAL A 81 7.88 1.87 7.12
C VAL A 81 8.37 1.18 8.41
N GLU A 82 9.53 0.52 8.41
CA GLU A 82 10.14 0.00 9.64
C GLU A 82 11.04 1.01 10.37
N SER A 83 11.31 2.20 9.80
CA SER A 83 12.03 3.25 10.52
C SER A 83 11.53 4.66 10.19
N LYS A 84 11.35 5.52 11.21
CA LYS A 84 11.12 6.97 11.02
C LYS A 84 12.23 7.66 10.20
N VAL A 85 13.38 7.00 10.07
CA VAL A 85 14.55 7.47 9.32
C VAL A 85 14.33 7.35 7.81
N ASP A 86 13.51 6.41 7.33
CA ASP A 86 13.21 6.24 5.91
C ASP A 86 12.28 7.33 5.36
N LEU A 87 11.22 7.67 6.09
CA LEU A 87 10.24 8.67 5.64
C LEU A 87 10.89 10.04 5.36
N SER A 88 11.80 10.48 6.22
CA SER A 88 12.51 11.75 6.04
C SER A 88 13.43 11.74 4.81
N ARG A 89 14.06 10.60 4.49
CA ARG A 89 14.92 10.46 3.31
C ARG A 89 14.10 10.43 2.02
N MET A 90 13.03 9.63 2.01
CA MET A 90 12.10 9.56 0.88
C MET A 90 11.51 10.91 0.51
N MET A 91 11.27 11.78 1.51
CA MET A 91 10.71 13.12 1.31
C MET A 91 11.75 14.18 0.92
N GLN A 92 13.03 13.90 1.11
CA GLN A 92 14.14 14.73 0.64
C GLN A 92 14.52 14.40 -0.81
N ASP A 93 14.38 13.15 -1.23
CA ASP A 93 14.74 12.65 -2.56
C ASP A 93 13.62 12.78 -3.61
N LEU A 94 12.57 13.58 -3.33
CA LEU A 94 11.51 13.81 -4.31
C LEU A 94 12.03 14.70 -5.46
N PRO A 95 11.88 14.25 -6.72
CA PRO A 95 12.24 15.06 -7.89
C PRO A 95 11.37 16.32 -7.97
N ALA A 96 11.86 17.33 -8.70
CA ALA A 96 11.12 18.56 -8.93
C ALA A 96 9.80 18.29 -9.68
N VAL A 97 8.75 19.07 -9.40
CA VAL A 97 7.43 18.98 -10.05
C VAL A 97 7.51 19.00 -11.58
N GLU A 98 8.48 19.74 -12.13
CA GLU A 98 8.73 19.84 -13.58
C GLU A 98 9.14 18.48 -14.20
N ASP A 99 9.90 17.65 -13.49
CA ASP A 99 10.32 16.32 -13.93
C ASP A 99 9.20 15.26 -13.78
N LEU A 100 8.22 15.51 -12.91
CA LEU A 100 7.11 14.60 -12.61
C LEU A 100 6.02 14.61 -13.70
N LEU A 101 5.86 15.71 -14.42
CA LEU A 101 4.90 15.83 -15.53
C LEU A 101 5.37 15.08 -16.79
N GLU A 102 6.69 14.98 -17.00
CA GLU A 102 7.28 14.23 -18.13
C GLU A 102 7.43 12.73 -17.81
N ALA A 103 7.58 12.37 -16.53
CA ALA A 103 7.70 11.00 -16.04
C ALA A 103 6.40 10.49 -15.42
N ALA A 104 5.35 10.30 -16.22
CA ALA A 104 4.07 9.70 -15.78
C ALA A 104 4.20 8.29 -15.16
N ASN A 105 5.39 7.67 -15.26
CA ASN A 105 5.66 6.30 -14.81
C ASN A 105 6.47 6.20 -13.52
N ASP A 106 6.98 7.31 -12.96
CA ASP A 106 7.70 7.25 -11.70
C ASP A 106 6.82 7.77 -10.57
N ALA A 107 6.52 6.89 -9.63
CA ALA A 107 5.55 7.11 -8.57
C ALA A 107 6.13 7.58 -7.20
N PRO A 108 7.20 8.41 -7.08
CA PRO A 108 7.69 8.90 -5.79
C PRO A 108 6.62 9.57 -4.93
N ILE A 109 5.74 10.38 -5.54
CA ILE A 109 4.66 11.08 -4.83
C ILE A 109 3.65 10.10 -4.25
N ILE A 110 3.27 9.08 -5.01
CA ILE A 110 2.35 8.03 -4.54
C ILE A 110 2.99 7.24 -3.39
N ARG A 111 4.28 6.88 -3.50
CA ARG A 111 5.02 6.20 -2.42
C ARG A 111 5.08 7.06 -1.15
N MET A 112 5.41 8.35 -1.28
CA MET A 112 5.40 9.31 -0.18
C MET A 112 4.02 9.38 0.49
N LEU A 113 2.95 9.55 -0.29
CA LEU A 113 1.59 9.68 0.26
C LEU A 113 1.18 8.43 1.03
N ASN A 114 1.43 7.25 0.46
CA ASN A 114 1.14 5.99 1.11
C ASN A 114 1.98 5.80 2.39
N ALA A 115 3.26 6.19 2.39
CA ALA A 115 4.10 6.15 3.57
C ALA A 115 3.58 7.08 4.69
N LEU A 116 3.15 8.30 4.33
CA LEU A 116 2.52 9.24 5.26
C LEU A 116 1.23 8.68 5.87
N LEU A 117 0.33 8.13 5.05
CA LEU A 117 -0.92 7.52 5.51
C LEU A 117 -0.65 6.33 6.43
N THR A 118 0.30 5.47 6.06
CA THR A 118 0.69 4.32 6.88
C THR A 118 1.27 4.76 8.22
N GLN A 119 2.15 5.76 8.22
CA GLN A 119 2.73 6.29 9.45
C GLN A 119 1.67 6.96 10.35
N ALA A 120 0.74 7.72 9.76
CA ALA A 120 -0.38 8.33 10.48
C ALA A 120 -1.28 7.28 11.15
N ALA A 121 -1.59 6.19 10.44
CA ALA A 121 -2.36 5.08 10.99
C ALA A 121 -1.60 4.37 12.14
N LYS A 122 -0.29 4.13 11.97
CA LYS A 122 0.57 3.54 13.02
C LYS A 122 0.64 4.41 14.26
N ASP A 123 0.74 5.72 14.09
CA ASP A 123 0.82 6.69 15.18
C ASP A 123 -0.55 7.03 15.79
N GLY A 124 -1.66 6.49 15.26
CA GLY A 124 -3.01 6.78 15.74
C GLY A 124 -3.44 8.23 15.49
N ALA A 125 -2.93 8.85 14.43
CA ALA A 125 -3.26 10.24 14.09
C ALA A 125 -4.71 10.36 13.61
N SER A 126 -5.43 11.35 14.14
CA SER A 126 -6.78 11.68 13.69
C SER A 126 -6.78 12.55 12.43
N ASP A 127 -5.71 13.32 12.21
CA ASP A 127 -5.59 14.27 11.11
C ASP A 127 -4.15 14.35 10.61
N ILE A 128 -4.02 14.54 9.30
CA ILE A 128 -2.77 14.82 8.61
C ILE A 128 -2.88 16.23 8.02
N HIS A 129 -2.02 17.13 8.49
CA HIS A 129 -1.92 18.50 8.01
C HIS A 129 -0.73 18.61 7.06
N ILE A 130 -0.96 19.12 5.85
CA ILE A 130 0.08 19.45 4.87
C ILE A 130 0.03 20.96 4.65
N GLU A 131 1.07 21.67 5.09
CA GLU A 131 1.11 23.12 5.13
C GLU A 131 2.23 23.66 4.24
N PRO A 132 1.89 24.24 3.07
CA PRO A 132 2.87 24.91 2.24
C PRO A 132 3.26 26.27 2.85
N TYR A 133 4.56 26.52 2.92
CA TYR A 133 5.16 27.81 3.26
C TYR A 133 5.95 28.35 2.06
N GLU A 134 6.41 29.60 2.16
CA GLU A 134 7.12 30.28 1.07
C GLU A 134 8.41 29.54 0.61
N ARG A 135 9.09 28.86 1.53
CA ARG A 135 10.39 28.21 1.29
C ARG A 135 10.45 26.73 1.62
N SER A 136 9.38 26.17 2.17
CA SER A 136 9.34 24.78 2.64
C SER A 136 7.89 24.32 2.76
N SER A 137 7.69 23.06 3.12
CA SER A 137 6.38 22.58 3.56
C SER A 137 6.54 21.83 4.86
N SER A 138 5.50 21.82 5.68
CA SER A 138 5.47 21.06 6.93
C SER A 138 4.33 20.07 6.87
N VAL A 139 4.62 18.82 7.24
CA VAL A 139 3.61 17.79 7.45
C VAL A 139 3.52 17.50 8.94
N ARG A 140 2.32 17.66 9.50
CA ARG A 140 2.03 17.51 10.93
C ARG A 140 0.90 16.53 11.17
N PHE A 141 1.01 15.70 12.19
CA PHE A 141 -0.07 14.80 12.62
C PHE A 141 -0.73 15.32 13.89
N ARG A 142 -2.06 15.22 13.96
CA ARG A 142 -2.80 15.40 15.22
C ARG A 142 -2.97 14.03 15.86
N VAL A 143 -2.30 13.79 16.98
CA VAL A 143 -2.39 12.55 17.76
C VAL A 143 -2.87 12.92 19.16
N ASP A 144 -3.97 12.31 19.61
CA ASP A 144 -4.60 12.61 20.91
C ASP A 144 -4.82 14.11 21.15
N GLY A 145 -5.24 14.82 20.10
CA GLY A 145 -5.49 16.27 20.14
C GLY A 145 -4.24 17.16 20.08
N THR A 146 -3.04 16.59 20.09
CA THR A 146 -1.78 17.35 20.00
C THR A 146 -1.20 17.31 18.59
N LEU A 147 -0.82 18.46 18.05
CA LEU A 147 -0.10 18.57 16.79
C LEU A 147 1.38 18.25 16.96
N ARG A 148 1.90 17.34 16.13
CA ARG A 148 3.32 16.94 16.10
C ARG A 148 3.84 17.07 14.69
N GLU A 149 4.97 17.74 14.52
CA GLU A 149 5.66 17.79 13.22
C GLU A 149 6.34 16.45 12.95
N VAL A 150 6.13 15.92 11.74
CA VAL A 150 6.62 14.60 11.33
C VAL A 150 7.76 14.75 10.33
N VAL A 151 7.63 15.70 9.41
CA VAL A 151 8.59 15.87 8.31
C VAL A 151 8.42 17.24 7.66
N GLN A 152 9.54 17.82 7.21
CA GLN A 152 9.58 19.03 6.40
C GLN A 152 10.19 18.72 5.04
N PRO A 153 9.38 18.44 4.01
CA PRO A 153 9.89 18.24 2.66
C PRO A 153 10.42 19.56 2.08
N ASN A 154 11.40 19.44 1.18
CA ASN A 154 12.03 20.58 0.51
C ASN A 154 11.09 21.16 -0.57
N LYS A 155 11.34 22.39 -1.00
CA LYS A 155 10.48 23.22 -1.89
C LYS A 155 10.04 22.57 -3.21
N ALA A 156 10.67 21.46 -3.62
CA ALA A 156 10.40 20.73 -4.86
C ALA A 156 8.92 20.34 -5.08
N LEU A 157 8.10 20.32 -4.02
CA LEU A 157 6.67 19.97 -4.07
C LEU A 157 5.71 21.13 -4.44
N HIS A 158 6.17 22.39 -4.49
CA HIS A 158 5.31 23.56 -4.73
C HIS A 158 5.86 24.54 -5.78
N ALA A 159 6.52 24.02 -6.81
CA ALA A 159 6.89 24.81 -7.98
C ALA A 159 5.70 24.98 -8.92
#